data_AF-A0A2N5M4I3-F1
#
_entry.id   AF-A0A2N5M4I3-F1
#
_cell.length_a   1.000
_cell.length_b   1.000
_cell.length_c   1.000
_cell.angle_alpha   90.00
_cell.angle_beta   90.00
_cell.angle_gamma   90.00
#
_symmetry.space_group_name_H-M   'P 1'
#
loop_
_entity.id
_entity.type
_entity.pdbx_description
1 polymer ?
#
loop_
_entity_poly.entity_id
_entity_poly.type
_entity_poly.pdbx_seq_one_letter_code
_entity_poly.pdbx_strand_id
1 'polypeptide(L)'
;MISLLKLIINILFVFIVFGFAYGISKLEEFLERKFTFKMQRFIIVGLTVLTDFILVEIITIKTSWSFTDTLFFCSLIIPSLLWMGSFGANSSFNYTKAAAKFNTGADDGTSPIYKVSISSFAIGTLLFTISGVSISFIHYYKYFI
;
A
#
# COMPACT_ATOMS: atom_id res chain seq x y z
N MET A 1 26.29 -23.05 -1.97
CA MET A 1 25.86 -22.54 -0.64
C MET A 1 25.20 -21.15 -0.71
N ILE A 2 25.80 -20.17 -1.40
CA ILE A 2 25.26 -18.80 -1.56
C ILE A 2 23.86 -18.74 -2.19
N SER A 3 23.53 -19.63 -3.15
CA SER A 3 22.21 -19.67 -3.79
C SER A 3 21.09 -20.12 -2.84
N LEU A 4 21.37 -21.03 -1.91
CA LEU A 4 20.36 -21.59 -1.01
C LEU A 4 20.02 -20.59 0.11
N LEU A 5 21.04 -19.88 0.61
CA LEU A 5 20.87 -18.80 1.58
C LEU A 5 20.03 -17.64 0.99
N LYS A 6 20.30 -17.23 -0.26
CA LYS A 6 19.50 -16.21 -0.96
C LYS A 6 18.04 -16.63 -1.12
N LEU A 7 17.79 -17.90 -1.45
CA LEU A 7 16.43 -18.45 -1.56
C LEU A 7 15.69 -18.38 -0.22
N ILE A 8 16.34 -18.80 0.87
CA ILE A 8 15.76 -18.76 2.23
C ILE A 8 15.43 -17.32 2.62
N ILE A 9 16.34 -16.36 2.38
CA ILE A 9 16.12 -14.95 2.68
C ILE A 9 14.92 -14.39 1.90
N ASN A 10 14.78 -14.73 0.62
CA ASN A 10 13.64 -14.29 -0.18
C ASN A 10 12.31 -14.89 0.30
N ILE A 11 12.30 -16.17 0.69
CA ILE A 11 11.11 -16.81 1.29
C ILE A 11 10.74 -16.12 2.60
N LEU A 12 11.72 -15.85 3.45
CA LEU A 12 11.53 -15.14 4.73
C LEU A 12 10.98 -13.74 4.50
N PHE A 13 11.47 -13.03 3.48
CA PHE A 13 10.95 -11.73 3.08
C PHE A 13 9.48 -11.81 2.69
N VAL A 14 9.09 -12.79 1.86
CA VAL A 14 7.69 -13.00 1.49
C VAL A 14 6.81 -13.25 2.73
N PHE A 15 7.26 -14.09 3.66
CA PHE A 15 6.53 -14.31 4.93
C PHE A 15 6.42 -13.05 5.79
N ILE A 16 7.45 -12.21 5.82
CA ILE A 16 7.41 -10.92 6.54
C ILE A 16 6.38 -9.99 5.89
N VAL A 17 6.31 -9.93 4.56
CA VAL A 17 5.32 -9.10 3.84
C VAL A 17 3.90 -9.58 4.16
N PHE A 18 3.64 -10.89 4.09
CA PHE A 18 2.33 -11.44 4.45
C PHE A 18 2.00 -11.27 5.94
N GLY A 19 2.98 -11.45 6.82
CA GLY A 19 2.83 -11.24 8.26
C GLY A 19 2.54 -9.78 8.61
N PHE A 20 3.15 -8.84 7.89
CA PHE A 20 2.90 -7.42 8.03
C PHE A 20 1.47 -7.06 7.60
N ALA A 21 1.01 -7.57 6.46
CA ALA A 21 -0.37 -7.37 6.01
C ALA A 21 -1.39 -7.93 7.03
N TYR A 22 -1.14 -9.12 7.57
CA TYR A 22 -1.96 -9.70 8.63
C TYR A 22 -1.92 -8.86 9.92
N GLY A 23 -0.74 -8.36 10.29
CA GLY A 23 -0.55 -7.49 11.45
C GLY A 23 -1.35 -6.19 11.34
N ILE A 24 -1.36 -5.57 10.17
CA ILE A 24 -2.20 -4.38 9.90
C ILE A 24 -3.67 -4.72 10.05
N SER A 25 -4.14 -5.84 9.51
CA SER A 25 -5.55 -6.24 9.64
C SER A 25 -5.97 -6.44 11.10
N LYS A 26 -5.12 -7.06 11.93
CA LYS A 26 -5.39 -7.19 13.37
C LYS A 26 -5.32 -5.87 14.12
N LEU A 27 -4.43 -4.97 13.71
CA LEU A 27 -4.35 -3.63 14.27
C LEU A 27 -5.61 -2.82 13.95
N GLU A 28 -6.16 -2.94 12.74
CA GLU A 28 -7.43 -2.31 12.36
C GLU A 28 -8.57 -2.78 13.27
N GLU A 29 -8.75 -4.10 13.47
CA GLU A 29 -9.75 -4.64 14.41
C GLU A 29 -9.58 -4.11 15.86
N PHE A 30 -8.33 -3.93 16.30
CA PHE A 30 -8.05 -3.41 17.64
C PHE A 30 -8.38 -1.92 17.77
N LEU A 31 -8.02 -1.13 16.74
CA LEU A 31 -8.30 0.30 16.68
C LEU A 31 -9.81 0.58 16.55
N GLU A 32 -10.54 -0.29 15.85
CA GLU A 32 -12.01 -0.26 15.73
C GLU A 32 -12.72 -0.24 17.09
N ARG A 33 -12.20 -0.99 18.06
CA ARG A 33 -12.81 -1.11 19.39
C ARG A 33 -12.58 0.11 20.28
N LYS A 34 -11.56 0.93 20.01
CA LYS A 34 -11.01 1.88 20.98
C LYS A 34 -11.07 3.34 20.55
N PHE A 35 -11.12 3.61 19.25
CA PHE A 35 -11.03 4.97 18.70
C PHE A 35 -12.23 5.34 17.82
N THR A 36 -12.39 6.63 17.53
CA THR A 36 -13.35 7.08 16.52
C THR A 36 -12.82 6.83 15.11
N PHE A 37 -13.72 6.65 14.15
CA PHE A 37 -13.38 6.37 12.75
C PHE A 37 -12.33 7.34 12.17
N LYS A 38 -12.43 8.64 12.46
CA LYS A 38 -11.45 9.64 11.99
C LYS A 38 -10.05 9.41 12.57
N MET A 39 -9.94 9.13 13.88
CA MET A 39 -8.65 8.86 14.51
C MET A 39 -8.02 7.57 13.98
N GLN A 40 -8.82 6.52 13.78
CA GLN A 40 -8.33 5.26 13.21
C GLN A 40 -7.71 5.47 11.84
N ARG A 41 -8.40 6.18 10.93
CA ARG A 41 -7.86 6.47 9.59
C ARG A 41 -6.55 7.23 9.69
N PHE A 42 -6.46 8.25 10.55
CA PHE A 42 -5.24 9.02 10.72
C PHE A 42 -4.07 8.17 11.22
N ILE A 43 -4.32 7.31 12.22
CA ILE A 43 -3.31 6.39 12.77
C ILE A 43 -2.83 5.40 11.70
N ILE A 44 -3.76 4.78 10.96
CA ILE A 44 -3.42 3.81 9.91
C ILE A 44 -2.62 4.48 8.80
N VAL A 45 -3.02 5.67 8.34
CA VAL A 45 -2.28 6.46 7.34
C VAL A 45 -0.87 6.76 7.83
N GLY A 46 -0.73 7.27 9.07
CA GLY A 46 0.57 7.61 9.65
C GLY A 46 1.49 6.39 9.77
N LEU A 47 0.97 5.27 10.29
CA LEU A 47 1.72 4.02 10.41
C LEU A 47 2.13 3.47 9.05
N THR A 48 1.27 3.57 8.05
CA THR A 48 1.57 3.11 6.69
C THR A 48 2.75 3.89 6.12
N VAL A 49 2.69 5.23 6.15
CA VAL A 49 3.78 6.08 5.67
C VAL A 49 5.09 5.80 6.42
N LEU A 50 5.01 5.66 7.75
CA LEU A 50 6.19 5.42 8.59
C LEU A 50 6.82 4.05 8.25
N THR A 51 5.99 3.03 8.03
CA THR A 51 6.47 1.70 7.61
C THR A 51 7.10 1.75 6.22
N ASP A 52 6.49 2.45 5.26
CA ASP A 52 7.04 2.59 3.91
C ASP A 52 8.43 3.25 3.95
N PHE A 53 8.62 4.28 4.79
CA PHE A 53 9.94 4.90 5.00
C PHE A 53 10.95 3.94 5.67
N ILE A 54 10.53 3.16 6.66
CA ILE A 54 11.40 2.13 7.27
C ILE A 54 11.84 1.10 6.22
N LEU A 55 10.93 0.68 5.33
CA LEU A 55 11.26 -0.22 4.23
C LEU A 55 12.31 0.39 3.29
N VAL A 56 12.17 1.67 2.93
CA VAL A 56 13.18 2.40 2.16
C VAL A 56 14.53 2.37 2.85
N GLU A 57 14.59 2.67 4.14
CA GLU A 57 15.84 2.70 4.90
C GLU A 57 16.52 1.32 4.95
N ILE A 58 15.75 0.26 5.19
CA ILE A 58 16.24 -1.12 5.16
C ILE A 58 16.80 -1.48 3.78
N ILE A 59 16.11 -1.12 2.70
CA ILE A 59 16.56 -1.40 1.33
C ILE A 59 17.82 -0.59 1.03
N THR A 60 17.88 0.66 1.47
CA THR A 60 19.04 1.56 1.29
C THR A 60 20.28 0.94 1.92
N ILE A 61 20.18 0.51 3.19
CA ILE A 61 21.29 -0.14 3.91
C ILE A 61 21.73 -1.43 3.20
N LYS A 62 20.78 -2.25 2.73
CA LYS A 62 21.09 -3.53 2.07
C LYS A 62 21.71 -3.40 0.69
N THR A 63 21.30 -2.40 -0.08
CA THR A 63 21.78 -2.19 -1.46
C THR A 63 22.97 -1.26 -1.52
N SER A 64 23.25 -0.51 -0.44
CA SER A 64 24.23 0.59 -0.41
C SER A 64 23.97 1.65 -1.48
N TRP A 65 22.71 1.75 -1.94
CA TRP A 65 22.27 2.81 -2.84
C TRP A 65 22.11 4.12 -2.07
N SER A 66 22.03 5.23 -2.80
CA SER A 66 21.64 6.48 -2.16
C SER A 66 20.21 6.37 -1.62
N PHE A 67 19.95 7.05 -0.49
CA PHE A 67 18.61 7.10 0.08
C PHE A 67 17.60 7.67 -0.93
N THR A 68 17.99 8.70 -1.68
CA THR A 68 17.12 9.35 -2.67
C THR A 68 16.78 8.41 -3.83
N ASP A 69 17.74 7.65 -4.36
CA ASP A 69 17.46 6.66 -5.42
C ASP A 69 16.54 5.55 -4.93
N THR A 70 16.78 5.08 -3.71
CA THR A 70 15.96 4.04 -3.10
C THR A 70 14.55 4.54 -2.81
N LEU A 71 14.42 5.77 -2.32
CA LEU A 71 13.14 6.43 -2.07
C LEU A 71 12.34 6.57 -3.36
N PHE A 72 12.97 7.04 -4.44
CA PHE A 72 12.33 7.14 -5.75
C PHE A 72 11.84 5.76 -6.22
N PHE A 73 12.71 4.75 -6.21
CA PHE A 73 12.38 3.41 -6.66
C PHE A 73 11.24 2.77 -5.85
N CYS A 74 11.32 2.87 -4.52
CA CYS A 74 10.29 2.33 -3.62
C CYS A 74 8.96 3.09 -3.74
N SER A 75 9.00 4.40 -3.99
CA SER A 75 7.79 5.20 -4.22
C SER A 75 7.00 4.76 -5.45
N LEU A 76 7.63 4.07 -6.41
CA LEU A 76 6.94 3.47 -7.56
C LEU A 76 6.52 2.03 -7.30
N ILE A 77 7.38 1.24 -6.67
CA ILE A 77 7.17 -0.21 -6.54
C ILE A 77 6.20 -0.56 -5.41
N ILE A 78 6.36 0.03 -4.23
CA ILE A 78 5.52 -0.28 -3.06
C ILE A 78 4.03 -0.09 -3.39
N PRO A 79 3.59 1.04 -3.97
CA PRO A 79 2.19 1.23 -4.33
C PRO A 79 1.76 0.24 -5.41
N SER A 80 2.60 -0.01 -6.42
CA SER A 80 2.25 -0.92 -7.51
C SER A 80 1.96 -2.35 -7.03
N LEU A 81 2.76 -2.87 -6.11
CA LEU A 81 2.57 -4.21 -5.54
C LEU A 81 1.33 -4.27 -4.67
N LEU A 82 1.08 -3.24 -3.86
CA LEU A 82 -0.03 -3.22 -2.92
C LEU A 82 -1.38 -2.94 -3.61
N TRP A 83 -1.38 -2.11 -4.64
CA TRP A 83 -2.60 -1.73 -5.36
C TRP A 83 -3.11 -2.81 -6.32
N MET A 84 -2.27 -3.74 -6.78
CA MET A 84 -2.73 -4.87 -7.59
C MET A 84 -3.83 -5.69 -6.89
N GLY A 85 -3.69 -5.93 -5.57
CA GLY A 85 -4.69 -6.65 -4.79
C GLY A 85 -6.01 -5.86 -4.63
N SER A 86 -5.91 -4.57 -4.27
CA SER A 86 -7.08 -3.70 -4.11
C SER A 86 -7.82 -3.46 -5.42
N PHE A 87 -7.11 -3.38 -6.54
CA PHE A 87 -7.70 -3.27 -7.87
C PHE A 87 -8.56 -4.49 -8.20
N GLY A 88 -8.04 -5.69 -7.97
CA GLY A 88 -8.77 -6.95 -8.19
C GLY A 88 -10.03 -7.04 -7.32
N ALA A 89 -9.92 -6.72 -6.03
CA ALA A 89 -11.06 -6.76 -5.11
C ALA A 89 -12.18 -5.77 -5.51
N ASN A 90 -11.81 -4.51 -5.83
CA ASN A 90 -12.77 -3.50 -6.29
C ASN A 90 -13.41 -3.91 -7.63
N SER A 91 -12.63 -4.49 -8.55
CA SER A 91 -13.14 -4.99 -9.84
C SER A 91 -14.15 -6.13 -9.66
N SER A 92 -13.82 -7.13 -8.84
CA SER A 92 -14.72 -8.26 -8.56
C SER A 92 -16.00 -7.83 -7.84
N PHE A 93 -15.90 -6.88 -6.90
CA PHE A 93 -17.06 -6.31 -6.22
C PHE A 93 -17.99 -5.58 -7.19
N ASN A 94 -17.43 -4.71 -8.03
CA ASN A 94 -18.20 -3.97 -9.04
C ASN A 94 -18.83 -4.91 -10.09
N TYR A 95 -18.11 -5.95 -10.52
CA TYR A 95 -18.63 -6.97 -11.44
C TYR A 95 -19.83 -7.71 -10.83
N THR A 96 -19.69 -8.18 -9.59
CA THR A 96 -20.78 -8.89 -8.87
C THR A 96 -22.01 -8.00 -8.76
N LYS A 97 -21.83 -6.72 -8.44
CA LYS A 97 -22.92 -5.75 -8.31
C LYS A 97 -23.58 -5.43 -9.65
N ALA A 98 -22.80 -5.29 -10.73
CA ALA A 98 -23.31 -5.09 -12.08
C ALA A 98 -24.10 -6.31 -12.58
N ALA A 99 -23.59 -7.53 -12.34
CA ALA A 99 -24.27 -8.77 -12.68
C ALA A 99 -25.57 -8.96 -11.88
N ALA A 100 -25.57 -8.62 -10.59
CA ALA A 100 -26.78 -8.63 -9.77
C ALA A 100 -27.85 -7.68 -10.34
N LYS A 101 -27.48 -6.42 -10.63
CA LYS A 101 -28.38 -5.43 -11.23
C LYS A 101 -28.96 -5.89 -12.58
N PHE A 102 -28.13 -6.51 -13.42
CA PHE A 102 -28.58 -7.05 -14.71
C PHE A 102 -29.59 -8.20 -14.56
N ASN A 103 -29.36 -9.11 -13.60
CA ASN A 103 -30.16 -10.32 -13.44
C ASN A 103 -31.45 -10.12 -12.64
N THR A 104 -31.46 -9.26 -11.62
CA THR A 104 -32.62 -9.10 -10.72
C THR A 104 -33.36 -7.78 -10.90
N GLY A 105 -32.79 -6.82 -11.62
CA GLY A 105 -33.34 -5.46 -11.75
C GLY A 105 -33.40 -4.68 -10.43
N ALA A 106 -32.88 -5.24 -9.33
CA ALA A 106 -32.84 -4.60 -8.03
C ALA A 106 -31.78 -3.50 -8.04
N ASP A 107 -32.23 -2.25 -8.11
CA ASP A 107 -31.40 -1.10 -7.79
C ASP A 107 -31.60 -0.85 -6.29
N ASP A 108 -30.62 -1.23 -5.46
CA ASP A 108 -30.70 -1.10 -3.99
C ASP A 108 -30.75 0.37 -3.52
N GLY A 109 -30.90 1.35 -4.43
CA GLY A 109 -31.13 2.77 -4.18
C GLY A 109 -29.98 3.50 -3.44
N THR A 110 -28.97 2.79 -2.97
CA THR A 110 -28.11 3.26 -1.87
C THR A 110 -26.64 3.46 -2.26
N SER A 111 -26.17 3.00 -3.43
CA SER A 111 -24.78 3.25 -3.82
C SER A 111 -24.51 3.02 -5.32
N PRO A 112 -23.70 3.87 -5.99
CA PRO A 112 -23.35 3.68 -7.40
C PRO A 112 -22.79 2.28 -7.69
N ILE A 113 -23.00 1.78 -8.91
CA ILE A 113 -22.54 0.46 -9.37
C ILE A 113 -21.01 0.36 -9.25
N TYR A 114 -20.33 1.48 -9.48
CA TYR A 114 -18.89 1.62 -9.31
C TYR A 114 -18.59 2.38 -8.02
N LYS A 115 -18.04 1.70 -7.02
CA LYS A 115 -17.50 2.34 -5.82
C LYS A 115 -16.02 2.01 -5.73
N VAL A 116 -15.17 3.02 -5.89
CA VAL A 116 -13.75 2.89 -5.57
C VAL A 116 -13.64 2.99 -4.05
N SER A 117 -13.51 1.84 -3.37
CA SER A 117 -13.18 1.85 -1.95
C SER A 117 -11.67 2.08 -1.82
N ILE A 118 -11.30 3.26 -1.32
CA ILE A 118 -9.90 3.58 -0.99
C ILE A 118 -9.74 3.36 0.52
N SER A 119 -8.98 2.33 0.87
CA SER A 119 -8.63 2.04 2.27
C SER A 119 -7.70 3.13 2.83
N SER A 120 -7.68 3.29 4.15
CA SER A 120 -6.76 4.22 4.82
C SER A 120 -5.29 3.86 4.54
N PHE A 121 -5.01 2.57 4.42
CA PHE A 121 -3.71 2.05 3.96
C PHE A 121 -3.37 2.53 2.53
N ALA A 122 -4.32 2.47 1.60
CA ALA A 122 -4.13 2.98 0.24
C ALA A 122 -3.86 4.50 0.21
N ILE A 123 -4.48 5.26 1.12
CA ILE A 123 -4.19 6.70 1.28
C ILE A 123 -2.77 6.92 1.80
N GLY A 124 -2.33 6.13 2.79
CA GLY A 124 -0.97 6.20 3.32
C GLY A 124 0.10 5.95 2.26
N THR A 125 -0.05 4.86 1.50
CA THR A 125 0.88 4.52 0.40
C THR A 125 0.89 5.58 -0.71
N LEU A 126 -0.25 6.20 -1.03
CA LEU A 126 -0.30 7.33 -1.97
C LEU A 126 0.45 8.56 -1.44
N LEU A 127 0.30 8.90 -0.16
CA LEU A 127 1.03 10.02 0.45
C LEU A 127 2.54 9.75 0.45
N PHE A 128 2.95 8.53 0.77
CA PHE A 128 4.35 8.10 0.63
C PHE A 128 4.84 8.25 -0.82
N THR A 129 4.04 7.85 -1.81
CA THR A 129 4.38 7.98 -3.23
C THR A 129 4.62 9.44 -3.63
N ILE A 130 3.64 10.30 -3.34
CA ILE A 130 3.69 11.72 -3.72
C ILE A 130 4.89 12.39 -3.06
N SER A 131 5.10 12.16 -1.76
CA SER A 131 6.24 12.72 -1.04
C SER A 131 7.57 12.18 -1.56
N GLY A 132 7.71 10.87 -1.76
CA GLY A 132 8.93 10.24 -2.25
C GLY A 132 9.35 10.73 -3.64
N VAL A 133 8.41 10.80 -4.58
CA VAL A 133 8.66 11.34 -5.94
C VAL A 133 9.01 12.82 -5.86
N SER A 134 8.29 13.62 -5.07
CA SER A 134 8.55 15.06 -4.95
C SER A 134 9.93 15.35 -4.36
N ILE A 135 10.31 14.66 -3.29
CA ILE A 135 11.63 14.80 -2.65
C ILE A 135 12.74 14.42 -3.65
N SER A 136 12.55 13.31 -4.37
CA SER A 136 13.53 12.84 -5.36
C SER A 136 13.66 13.83 -6.52
N PHE A 137 12.54 14.36 -7.01
CA PHE A 137 12.55 15.37 -8.06
C PHE A 137 13.27 16.64 -7.62
N ILE A 138 12.99 17.16 -6.41
CA ILE A 138 13.66 18.35 -5.87
C ILE A 138 15.18 18.10 -5.73
N HIS A 139 15.57 16.91 -5.28
CA HIS A 139 16.98 16.55 -5.15
C HIS A 139 17.70 16.53 -6.50
N TYR A 140 17.06 15.95 -7.51
CA TYR A 140 17.62 15.84 -8.87
C TYR A 140 17.37 17.07 -9.75
N TYR A 141 16.58 18.03 -9.30
CA TYR A 141 16.18 19.20 -10.08
C TYR A 141 17.37 19.95 -10.68
N LYS A 142 18.47 20.07 -9.93
CA LYS A 142 19.70 20.74 -10.40
C LYS A 142 20.37 20.07 -11.60
N TYR A 143 20.08 18.79 -11.87
CA TYR A 143 20.61 18.08 -13.03
C TYR A 143 19.73 18.25 -14.28
N PHE A 144 18.54 18.85 -14.13
CA PHE A 144 17.62 19.14 -15.23
C PHE A 144 17.73 20.58 -15.77
N ILE A 145 18.51 21.44 -15.10
CA ILE A 145 18.88 22.79 -15.54
C ILE A 145 20.31 22.73 -16.07
#